data_AF-A0A7M3Y2X6-F1
#
_entry.id   AF-A0A7M3Y2X6-F1
#
_cell.length_a   1.000
_cell.length_b   1.000
_cell.length_c   1.000
_cell.angle_alpha   90.00
_cell.angle_beta   90.00
_cell.angle_gamma   90.00
#
_symmetry.space_group_name_H-M   'P 1'
#
loop_
_entity.id
_entity.type
_entity.pdbx_description
1 polymer ?
#
loop_
_entity_poly.entity_id
_entity_poly.type
_entity_poly.pdbx_seq_one_letter_code
_entity_poly.pdbx_strand_id
1 'polypeptide(L)'
;MSEVRPLPNRAENPGKRTSPWLDRFVLIGFLIIAYEVSDEVLNFLEPEIGVIAIPISLIGLFLVAVLMAEQILILIEKTRGIR
;
A
#
# COMPACT_ATOMS: atom_id res chain seq x y z
N MET A 1 -10.87 35.84 -7.32
CA MET A 1 -10.17 34.73 -6.63
C MET A 1 -11.23 33.83 -6.04
N SER A 2 -11.55 32.70 -6.67
CA SER A 2 -12.53 31.75 -6.16
C SER A 2 -11.85 30.89 -5.08
N GLU A 3 -12.27 31.05 -3.83
CA GLU A 3 -11.91 30.14 -2.76
C GLU A 3 -12.45 28.75 -3.12
N VAL A 4 -11.58 27.89 -3.64
CA VAL A 4 -11.89 26.48 -3.83
C VAL A 4 -12.01 25.89 -2.43
N ARG A 5 -13.23 25.81 -1.91
CA ARG A 5 -13.52 25.12 -0.65
C ARG A 5 -12.98 23.70 -0.75
N PRO A 6 -12.18 23.23 0.23
CA PRO A 6 -11.80 21.84 0.27
C PRO A 6 -13.07 20.98 0.36
N LEU A 7 -13.13 19.92 -0.45
CA LEU A 7 -14.26 18.99 -0.47
C LEU A 7 -14.50 18.47 0.97
N PRO A 8 -15.75 18.50 1.46
CA PRO A 8 -16.07 17.97 2.77
C PRO A 8 -15.76 16.48 2.74
N ASN A 9 -15.06 16.00 3.77
CA ASN A 9 -14.53 14.65 3.93
C ASN A 9 -13.11 14.36 3.39
N ARG A 10 -12.35 15.39 2.96
CA ARG A 10 -10.89 15.27 3.04
C ARG A 10 -10.53 15.37 4.52
N ALA A 11 -10.47 14.23 5.21
CA ALA A 11 -9.67 14.13 6.41
C ALA A 11 -8.23 14.46 5.99
N GLU A 12 -7.88 15.75 6.01
CA GLU A 12 -6.51 16.17 6.18
C GLU A 12 -6.11 15.58 7.53
N ASN A 13 -5.58 14.37 7.48
CA ASN A 13 -5.02 13.70 8.64
C ASN A 13 -3.96 14.68 9.15
N PRO A 14 -4.18 15.40 10.27
CA PRO A 14 -3.51 16.68 10.53
C PRO A 14 -2.01 16.54 10.88
N GLY A 15 -1.40 15.39 10.59
CA GLY A 15 0.05 15.15 10.63
C GLY A 15 0.65 14.50 9.37
N LYS A 16 -0.14 14.16 8.33
CA LYS A 16 0.38 13.51 7.11
C LYS A 16 0.81 14.58 6.12
N ARG A 17 2.11 14.85 6.08
CA ARG A 17 2.74 15.89 5.22
C ARG A 17 3.19 15.33 3.87
N THR A 18 3.01 14.04 3.61
CA THR A 18 3.22 13.46 2.28
C THR A 18 2.10 13.84 1.30
N SER A 19 2.48 14.21 0.07
CA SER A 19 1.52 14.48 -1.01
C SER A 19 0.62 13.26 -1.27
N PRO A 20 -0.70 13.45 -1.50
CA PRO A 20 -1.62 12.37 -1.87
C PRO A 20 -1.19 11.57 -3.12
N TRP A 21 -0.37 12.18 -3.98
CA TRP A 21 0.18 11.49 -5.15
C TRP A 21 1.31 10.52 -4.77
N LEU A 22 2.12 10.87 -3.78
CA LEU A 22 3.22 10.02 -3.30
C LEU A 22 2.65 8.74 -2.66
N ASP A 23 1.59 8.88 -1.86
CA ASP A 23 0.84 7.77 -1.28
C ASP A 23 0.35 6.78 -2.36
N ARG A 24 -0.25 7.31 -3.44
CA ARG A 24 -0.70 6.51 -4.59
C ARG A 24 0.44 5.83 -5.35
N PHE A 25 1.54 6.54 -5.60
CA PHE A 25 2.69 5.95 -6.31
C PHE A 25 3.36 4.84 -5.52
N VAL A 26 3.54 5.03 -4.21
CA VAL A 26 4.09 4.01 -3.32
C VAL A 26 3.17 2.79 -3.30
N LEU A 27 1.86 3.00 -3.15
CA LEU A 27 0.89 1.90 -3.19
C LEU A 27 0.94 1.15 -4.53
N ILE A 28 0.88 1.85 -5.67
CA ILE A 28 0.95 1.23 -7.00
C ILE A 28 2.25 0.44 -7.16
N GLY A 29 3.38 0.99 -6.72
CA GLY A 29 4.67 0.28 -6.75
C GLY A 29 4.63 -1.02 -5.95
N PHE A 30 4.09 -1.00 -4.73
CA PHE A 30 3.94 -2.21 -3.92
C PHE A 30 2.97 -3.24 -4.52
N LEU A 31 1.89 -2.79 -5.16
CA LEU A 31 0.95 -3.68 -5.86
C LEU A 31 1.60 -4.35 -7.07
N ILE A 32 2.43 -3.62 -7.83
CA ILE A 32 3.19 -4.19 -8.95
C ILE A 32 4.19 -5.23 -8.42
N ILE A 33 4.95 -4.91 -7.37
CA ILE A 33 5.88 -5.87 -6.77
C ILE A 33 5.13 -7.11 -6.28
N ALA A 34 3.99 -6.93 -5.60
CA ALA A 34 3.16 -8.04 -5.14
C ALA A 34 2.67 -8.91 -6.29
N TYR A 35 2.27 -8.31 -7.42
CA TYR A 35 1.88 -9.04 -8.61
C TYR A 35 3.05 -9.81 -9.23
N GLU A 36 4.23 -9.20 -9.36
CA GLU A 36 5.42 -9.85 -9.93
C GLU A 36 5.87 -11.07 -9.10
N VAL A 37 5.77 -10.98 -7.77
CA VAL A 37 6.16 -12.09 -6.87
C VAL A 37 5.01 -13.05 -6.58
N SER A 38 3.77 -12.77 -7.04
CA SER A 38 2.62 -13.59 -6.66
C SER A 38 2.75 -15.02 -7.15
N ASP A 39 3.20 -15.22 -8.39
CA ASP A 39 3.32 -16.56 -8.95
C ASP A 39 4.37 -17.40 -8.21
N GLU A 40 5.51 -16.80 -7.83
CA GLU A 40 6.54 -17.49 -7.06
C GLU A 40 6.07 -17.85 -5.64
N VAL A 41 5.38 -16.92 -4.97
CA VAL A 41 4.81 -17.15 -3.64
C VAL A 41 3.71 -18.21 -3.69
N LEU A 42 2.84 -18.18 -4.70
CA LEU A 42 1.78 -19.15 -4.88
C LEU A 42 2.31 -20.54 -5.20
N ASN A 43 3.30 -20.66 -6.09
CA ASN A 43 3.94 -21.94 -6.40
C ASN A 43 4.65 -22.53 -5.17
N PHE A 44 5.20 -21.69 -4.29
CA PHE A 44 5.78 -22.14 -3.02
C PHE A 44 4.71 -22.62 -2.02
N LEU A 45 3.55 -21.97 -1.99
CA LEU A 45 2.46 -22.27 -1.04
C LEU A 45 1.54 -23.40 -1.52
N GLU A 46 1.41 -23.62 -2.83
CA GLU A 46 0.57 -24.68 -3.42
C GLU A 46 0.83 -26.08 -2.82
N PRO A 47 2.09 -26.55 -2.67
CA PRO A 47 2.35 -27.87 -2.06
C PRO A 47 2.02 -27.93 -0.56
N GLU A 48 2.04 -26.81 0.15
CA GLU A 48 1.85 -26.76 1.61
C GLU A 48 0.38 -26.59 2.02
N ILE A 49 -0.37 -25.78 1.27
CA ILE A 49 -1.70 -25.30 1.69
C ILE A 49 -2.81 -25.70 0.70
N GLY A 50 -2.43 -26.24 -0.46
CA GLY A 50 -3.34 -26.72 -1.49
C GLY A 50 -4.02 -25.60 -2.30
N VAL A 51 -4.57 -25.99 -3.44
CA VAL A 51 -5.13 -25.07 -4.46
C VAL A 51 -6.24 -24.15 -3.93
N ILE A 52 -6.99 -24.59 -2.91
CA ILE A 52 -8.09 -23.80 -2.32
C ILE A 52 -7.56 -22.60 -1.50
N ALA A 53 -6.33 -22.68 -0.99
CA ALA A 53 -5.72 -21.59 -0.23
C ALA A 53 -5.14 -20.48 -1.13
N ILE A 54 -4.92 -20.74 -2.42
CA ILE A 54 -4.38 -19.79 -3.41
C ILE A 54 -5.13 -18.44 -3.41
N PRO A 55 -6.47 -18.37 -3.53
CA PRO A 55 -7.17 -17.09 -3.50
C PRO A 55 -7.02 -16.35 -2.17
N ILE A 56 -6.92 -17.07 -1.04
CA ILE A 56 -6.72 -16.47 0.29
C ILE A 56 -5.30 -15.90 0.39
N SER A 57 -4.30 -16.63 -0.09
CA SER A 57 -2.91 -16.20 -0.15
C SER A 57 -2.74 -14.95 -1.02
N LEU A 58 -3.43 -14.86 -2.16
CA LEU A 58 -3.45 -13.65 -2.99
C LEU A 58 -4.01 -12.45 -2.23
N ILE A 59 -5.16 -12.60 -1.58
CA ILE A 59 -5.76 -11.52 -0.77
C ILE A 59 -4.80 -11.10 0.35
N GLY A 60 -4.17 -12.07 1.02
CA GLY A 60 -3.15 -11.82 2.04
C GLY A 60 -1.95 -11.05 1.50
N LEU A 61 -1.43 -11.44 0.34
CA LEU A 61 -0.31 -10.77 -0.33
C LEU A 61 -0.63 -9.31 -0.65
N PHE A 62 -1.81 -9.05 -1.22
CA PHE A 62 -2.27 -7.70 -1.50
C PHE A 62 -2.47 -6.86 -0.24
N LEU A 63 -3.01 -7.46 0.83
CA LEU A 63 -3.12 -6.80 2.13
C LEU A 63 -1.75 -6.41 2.70
N VAL A 64 -0.77 -7.32 2.63
CA VAL A 64 0.61 -7.03 3.06
C VAL A 64 1.19 -5.89 2.24
N ALA A 65 0.98 -5.86 0.92
CA ALA A 65 1.44 -4.77 0.06
C ALA A 65 0.86 -3.42 0.47
N VAL A 66 -0.44 -3.35 0.80
CA VAL A 66 -1.10 -2.14 1.30
C VAL A 66 -0.49 -1.69 2.63
N LEU A 67 -0.30 -2.61 3.58
CA LEU A 67 0.30 -2.30 4.88
C LEU A 67 1.75 -1.82 4.74
N MET A 68 2.54 -2.45 3.88
CA MET A 68 3.92 -2.07 3.60
C MET A 68 4.01 -0.68 2.96
N ALA A 69 3.11 -0.35 2.05
CA ALA A 69 3.02 0.99 1.48
C ALA A 69 2.82 2.06 2.57
N GLU A 70 1.94 1.80 3.54
CA GLU A 70 1.72 2.71 4.67
C GLU A 70 2.96 2.83 5.56
N GLN A 71 3.62 1.72 5.90
CA GLN A 71 4.84 1.74 6.71
C GLN A 71 5.99 2.50 6.04
N ILE A 72 6.15 2.34 4.72
CA ILE A 72 7.15 3.05 3.93
C ILE A 72 6.90 4.56 3.96
N LEU A 73 5.64 4.99 3.86
CA LEU A 73 5.31 6.41 3.95
C LEU A 73 5.67 6.98 5.31
N ILE A 74 5.35 6.27 6.40
CA ILE A 74 5.75 6.66 7.75
C ILE A 74 7.27 6.76 7.88
N LEU A 75 8.01 5.82 7.28
CA LEU A 75 9.47 5.83 7.27
C LEU A 75 10.03 7.01 6.45
N ILE A 76 9.43 7.32 5.30
CA ILE A 76 9.78 8.50 4.50
C ILE A 76 9.54 9.80 5.28
N GLU A 77 8.41 9.91 6.00
CA GLU A 77 8.14 11.06 6.85
C GLU A 77 9.19 11.22 7.96
N LYS A 78 9.55 10.11 8.61
CA LYS A 78 10.59 10.09 9.66
C LYS A 78 11.97 10.49 9.12
N THR A 79 12.37 9.95 7.96
CA THR A 79 13.67 10.29 7.34
C THR A 79 13.75 11.74 6.85
N ARG A 80 12.62 12.33 6.47
CA ARG A 80 12.56 13.74 6.06
C ARG A 80 12.47 14.72 7.24
N GLY A 81 12.49 14.24 8.49
CA GLY A 81 12.35 15.07 9.69
C GLY A 81 10.99 15.77 9.79
N ILE A 82 10.00 15.22 9.10
CA ILE A 82 8.65 15.76 9.02
C ILE A 82 7.83 15.39 10.26
N ARG A 83 8.18 14.23 10.86
CA ARG A 83 7.60 13.63 12.05
C ARG A 83 8.71 13.09 12.95
#